data_AF-A0A9Q4TIG2-F1
#
_entry.id   AF-A0A9Q4TIG2-F1
#
_cell.length_a   1.000
_cell.length_b   1.000
_cell.length_c   1.000
_cell.angle_alpha   90.00
_cell.angle_beta   90.00
_cell.angle_gamma   90.00
#
_symmetry.space_group_name_H-M   'P 1'
#
loop_
_entity.id
_entity.type
_entity.pdbx_description
1 polymer ?
#
loop_
_entity_poly.entity_id
_entity_poly.type
_entity_poly.pdbx_seq_one_letter_code
_entity_poly.pdbx_strand_id
1 'polypeptide(L)'
;MNFKGWYEVDEQNKQGLNLYCKAQLKKMGFKPKKDAIPETHKVFFNFTWKEYEFYKLEDTVEIRKRSKIIIRDITPENLCESLYVINKSAKKSRDSKRHNYFNKNYSIVKKCKTRQNELYTLKNETIEKMINDGILALKGYHIQHINEPAYLLYYVYKNYGFHVLEKKELIDVDRIKYLGDIETIISAEPTRKTDIKYTEAVALLKKYVS
;
A
#
# COMPACT_ATOMS: atom_id res chain seq x y z
N MET A 1 42.31 -4.93 4.69
CA MET A 1 42.72 -4.81 6.12
C MET A 1 41.91 -5.77 6.97
N ASN A 2 42.40 -6.11 8.16
CA ASN A 2 41.69 -6.95 9.11
C ASN A 2 41.41 -6.12 10.36
N PHE A 3 40.14 -6.01 10.74
CA PHE A 3 39.68 -5.30 11.93
C PHE A 3 39.28 -6.30 13.02
N LYS A 4 39.84 -6.16 14.22
CA LYS A 4 39.55 -6.97 15.41
C LYS A 4 38.11 -6.82 15.92
N GLY A 5 37.35 -5.88 15.35
CA GLY A 5 35.93 -5.75 15.56
C GLY A 5 35.39 -4.49 14.88
N TRP A 6 34.07 -4.30 14.94
CA TRP A 6 33.42 -3.11 14.40
C TRP A 6 33.84 -1.81 15.11
N TYR A 7 34.23 -1.89 16.39
CA TYR A 7 34.74 -0.73 17.13
C TYR A 7 36.00 -0.15 16.49
N GLU A 8 36.90 -1.01 15.98
CA GLU A 8 38.15 -0.58 15.35
C GLU A 8 37.89 0.07 13.99
N VAL A 9 36.92 -0.45 13.23
CA VAL A 9 36.45 0.19 12.00
C VAL A 9 35.95 1.61 12.30
N ASP A 10 35.13 1.76 13.35
CA ASP A 10 34.58 3.06 13.73
C ASP A 10 35.66 4.04 14.24
N GLU A 11 36.66 3.56 14.98
CA GLU A 11 37.81 4.37 15.42
C GLU A 11 38.70 4.81 14.25
N GLN A 12 39.04 3.90 13.34
CA GLN A 12 39.84 4.24 12.17
C GLN A 12 39.11 5.22 11.24
N ASN A 13 37.78 5.12 11.13
CA ASN A 13 36.97 6.10 10.41
C ASN A 13 37.00 7.49 11.07
N LYS A 14 36.99 7.58 12.40
CA LYS A 14 37.19 8.86 13.11
C LYS A 14 38.59 9.44 12.88
N GLN A 15 39.57 8.58 12.61
CA GLN A 15 40.95 8.96 12.28
C GLN A 15 41.17 9.22 10.78
N GLY A 16 40.12 9.15 9.95
CA GLY A 16 40.17 9.56 8.54
C GLY A 16 40.23 8.42 7.52
N LEU A 17 40.05 7.16 7.92
CA LEU A 17 39.99 6.02 6.98
C LEU A 17 38.86 6.16 5.95
N ASN A 18 37.71 6.71 6.35
CA ASN A 18 36.53 6.97 5.52
C ASN A 18 35.98 5.75 4.73
N LEU A 19 36.13 4.54 5.28
CA LEU A 19 35.65 3.29 4.70
C LEU A 19 34.46 2.74 5.48
N TYR A 20 33.33 2.59 4.80
CA TYR A 20 32.06 2.19 5.44
C TYR A 20 31.41 1.02 4.71
N CYS A 21 30.89 0.06 5.48
CA CYS A 21 30.05 -0.97 4.90
C CYS A 21 28.65 -0.43 4.57
N LYS A 22 27.90 -1.15 3.72
CA LYS A 22 26.53 -0.78 3.31
C LYS A 22 25.60 -0.50 4.51
N ALA A 23 25.76 -1.21 5.61
CA ALA A 23 24.94 -1.02 6.81
C ALA A 23 25.26 0.30 7.53
N GLN A 24 26.54 0.67 7.66
CA GLN A 24 26.97 1.95 8.23
C GLN A 24 26.51 3.12 7.34
N LEU A 25 26.75 3.03 6.03
CA LEU A 25 26.29 4.04 5.06
C LEU A 25 24.78 4.27 5.16
N LYS A 26 23.98 3.20 5.23
CA LYS A 26 22.53 3.32 5.34
C LYS A 26 22.10 4.05 6.62
N LYS A 27 22.78 3.83 7.75
CA LYS A 27 22.53 4.57 9.00
C LYS A 27 22.86 6.05 8.88
N MET A 28 23.90 6.37 8.11
CA MET A 28 24.32 7.75 7.82
C MET A 28 23.46 8.42 6.73
N GLY A 29 22.55 7.68 6.08
CA GLY A 29 21.71 8.21 5.01
C GLY A 29 22.35 8.18 3.62
N PHE A 30 23.37 7.35 3.41
CA PHE A 30 24.10 7.19 2.14
C PHE A 30 23.94 5.77 1.58
N LYS A 31 24.16 5.64 0.27
CA LYS A 31 24.32 4.35 -0.43
C LYS A 31 25.47 4.45 -1.44
N PRO A 32 26.14 3.35 -1.77
CA PRO A 32 27.15 3.36 -2.83
C PRO A 32 26.57 3.84 -4.17
N LYS A 33 27.40 4.53 -4.97
CA LYS A 33 27.11 4.78 -6.39
C LYS A 33 27.01 3.45 -7.14
N LYS A 34 26.38 3.45 -8.31
CA LYS A 34 26.15 2.22 -9.10
C LYS A 34 27.47 1.60 -9.58
N ASP A 35 28.45 2.44 -9.82
CA ASP A 35 29.81 2.17 -10.31
C ASP A 35 30.86 2.18 -9.20
N ALA A 36 30.46 2.32 -7.93
CA ALA A 36 31.39 2.29 -6.81
C ALA A 36 32.06 0.91 -6.69
N ILE A 37 33.40 0.90 -6.61
CA ILE A 37 34.19 -0.32 -6.47
C ILE A 37 34.38 -0.59 -4.96
N PRO A 38 33.91 -1.74 -4.43
CA PRO A 38 34.11 -2.06 -3.03
C PRO A 38 35.55 -2.49 -2.73
N GLU A 39 36.02 -2.15 -1.54
CA GLU A 39 37.20 -2.75 -0.93
C GLU A 39 36.76 -3.88 0.02
N THR A 40 37.37 -5.07 -0.09
CA THR A 40 37.04 -6.21 0.77
C THR A 40 37.97 -6.24 1.98
N HIS A 41 37.39 -6.19 3.18
CA HIS A 41 38.12 -6.26 4.44
C HIS A 41 37.51 -7.30 5.37
N LYS A 42 38.32 -7.87 6.27
CA LYS A 42 37.84 -8.84 7.27
C LYS A 42 37.55 -8.13 8.58
N VAL A 43 36.43 -8.48 9.20
CA VAL A 43 36.07 -8.03 10.54
C VAL A 43 35.85 -9.26 11.42
N PHE A 44 36.47 -9.27 12.60
CA PHE A 44 36.23 -10.31 13.59
C PHE A 44 34.88 -10.07 14.28
N PHE A 45 33.94 -11.00 14.11
CA PHE A 45 32.58 -10.90 14.64
C PHE A 45 32.03 -12.30 14.96
N ASN A 46 31.45 -12.48 16.15
CA ASN A 46 30.97 -13.77 16.64
C ASN A 46 32.01 -14.89 16.55
N PHE A 47 33.21 -14.65 17.10
CA PHE A 47 34.32 -15.61 17.15
C PHE A 47 34.85 -16.09 15.80
N THR A 48 34.50 -15.42 14.70
CA THR A 48 34.98 -15.77 13.36
C THR A 48 35.33 -14.52 12.56
N TRP A 49 36.25 -14.66 11.61
CA TRP A 49 36.58 -13.61 10.65
C TRP A 49 35.60 -13.66 9.49
N LYS A 50 34.91 -12.54 9.23
CA LYS A 50 33.98 -12.41 8.11
C LYS A 50 34.45 -11.31 7.17
N GLU A 51 34.31 -11.56 5.88
CA GLU A 51 34.59 -10.57 4.85
C GLU A 51 33.38 -9.66 4.63
N TYR A 52 33.65 -8.37 4.51
CA TYR A 52 32.66 -7.34 4.23
C TYR A 52 33.18 -6.42 3.14
N GLU A 53 32.25 -5.95 2.31
CA GLU A 53 32.49 -4.88 1.34
C GLU A 53 32.42 -3.52 2.03
N PHE A 54 33.46 -2.73 1.87
CA PHE A 54 33.57 -1.35 2.29
C PHE A 54 33.62 -0.43 1.08
N TYR A 55 33.09 0.77 1.26
CA TYR A 55 33.02 1.80 0.23
C TYR A 55 33.53 3.09 0.83
N LYS A 56 34.30 3.84 0.06
CA LYS A 56 34.73 5.17 0.44
C LYS A 56 33.53 6.11 0.43
N LEU A 57 33.49 7.05 1.38
CA LEU A 57 32.38 8.00 1.47
C LEU A 57 32.22 8.85 0.18
N GLU A 58 33.32 9.18 -0.50
CA GLU A 58 33.34 9.90 -1.78
C GLU A 58 32.63 9.15 -2.93
N ASP A 59 32.54 7.83 -2.83
CA ASP A 59 31.88 6.95 -3.81
C ASP A 59 30.42 6.65 -3.43
N THR A 60 29.84 7.48 -2.57
CA THR A 60 28.45 7.35 -2.13
C THR A 60 27.58 8.48 -2.64
N VAL A 61 26.27 8.24 -2.59
CA VAL A 61 25.23 9.23 -2.85
C VAL A 61 24.24 9.21 -1.69
N GLU A 62 23.67 10.36 -1.38
CA GLU A 62 22.60 10.44 -0.40
C GLU A 62 21.40 9.58 -0.81
N ILE A 63 20.88 8.83 0.16
CA ILE A 63 19.61 8.16 0.05
C ILE A 63 18.54 9.23 0.05
N ARG A 64 17.92 9.45 -1.12
CA ARG A 64 16.72 10.28 -1.23
C ARG A 64 15.66 9.77 -0.24
N LYS A 65 15.44 10.53 0.84
CA LYS A 65 14.36 10.27 1.78
C LYS A 65 13.04 10.40 1.01
N ARG A 66 12.11 9.47 1.22
CA ARG A 66 10.76 9.63 0.68
C ARG A 66 10.20 10.92 1.26
N SER A 67 9.63 11.77 0.40
CA SER A 67 8.88 12.95 0.84
C SER A 67 7.87 12.53 1.90
N LYS A 68 7.70 13.33 2.97
CA LYS A 68 6.63 13.12 3.94
C LYS A 68 5.30 13.01 3.18
N ILE A 69 4.46 12.05 3.58
CA ILE A 69 3.13 11.91 2.99
C ILE A 69 2.36 13.17 3.35
N ILE A 70 1.88 13.90 2.34
CA ILE A 70 1.00 15.05 2.55
C ILE A 70 -0.40 14.47 2.78
N ILE A 71 -0.87 14.53 4.03
CA ILE A 71 -2.23 14.13 4.35
C ILE A 71 -3.13 15.31 3.98
N ARG A 72 -4.01 15.12 3.00
CA ARG A 72 -5.00 16.13 2.62
C ARG A 72 -5.99 16.38 3.76
N ASP A 73 -6.74 17.47 3.67
CA ASP A 73 -7.81 17.73 4.62
C ASP A 73 -8.95 16.72 4.49
N ILE A 74 -9.63 16.45 5.60
CA ILE A 74 -10.78 15.54 5.65
C ILE A 74 -11.99 16.29 5.11
N THR A 75 -12.27 16.11 3.81
CA THR A 75 -13.47 16.62 3.14
C THR A 75 -14.20 15.46 2.47
N PRO A 76 -15.53 15.53 2.29
CA PRO A 76 -16.29 14.52 1.56
C PRO A 76 -15.69 14.17 0.19
N GLU A 77 -15.21 15.17 -0.55
CA GLU A 77 -14.55 14.99 -1.85
C GLU A 77 -13.26 14.19 -1.74
N ASN A 78 -12.37 14.58 -0.82
CA ASN A 78 -11.10 13.89 -0.63
C ASN A 78 -11.30 12.46 -0.12
N LEU A 79 -12.31 12.22 0.73
CA LEU A 79 -12.69 10.88 1.20
C LEU A 79 -13.20 10.01 0.05
N CYS A 80 -14.10 10.54 -0.78
CA CYS A 80 -14.63 9.81 -1.94
C CYS A 80 -13.54 9.51 -2.98
N GLU A 81 -12.67 10.48 -3.26
CA GLU A 81 -11.53 10.28 -4.16
C GLU A 81 -10.56 9.22 -3.60
N SER A 82 -10.29 9.25 -2.30
CA SER A 82 -9.47 8.25 -1.61
C SER A 82 -10.09 6.86 -1.68
N LEU A 83 -11.38 6.74 -1.41
CA LEU A 83 -12.16 5.49 -1.54
C LEU A 83 -12.07 4.94 -2.97
N TYR A 84 -12.18 5.80 -3.98
CA TYR A 84 -12.00 5.40 -5.37
C TYR A 84 -10.62 4.79 -5.62
N VAL A 85 -9.55 5.47 -5.18
CA VAL A 85 -8.16 5.01 -5.35
C VAL A 85 -7.92 3.67 -4.66
N ILE A 86 -8.34 3.51 -3.39
CA ILE A 86 -8.13 2.25 -2.66
C ILE A 86 -8.97 1.11 -3.25
N ASN A 87 -10.21 1.38 -3.71
CA ASN A 87 -11.08 0.38 -4.33
C ASN A 87 -10.49 -0.12 -5.65
N LYS A 88 -9.94 0.77 -6.48
CA LYS A 88 -9.21 0.38 -7.69
C LYS A 88 -7.97 -0.44 -7.34
N SER A 89 -7.22 -0.07 -6.30
CA SER A 89 -6.07 -0.85 -5.82
C SER A 89 -6.47 -2.23 -5.28
N ALA A 90 -7.63 -2.37 -4.64
CA ALA A 90 -8.15 -3.64 -4.15
C ALA A 90 -8.51 -4.57 -5.32
N LYS A 91 -9.16 -4.03 -6.36
CA LYS A 91 -9.48 -4.75 -7.60
C LYS A 91 -8.23 -5.18 -8.35
N LYS A 92 -7.19 -4.33 -8.44
CA LYS A 92 -5.89 -4.74 -8.98
C LYS A 92 -5.28 -5.91 -8.21
N SER A 93 -5.34 -5.88 -6.87
CA SER A 93 -4.88 -7.00 -6.04
C SER A 93 -5.68 -8.29 -6.29
N ARG A 94 -7.01 -8.20 -6.46
CA ARG A 94 -7.87 -9.31 -6.86
C ARG A 94 -7.44 -9.92 -8.20
N ASP A 95 -7.21 -9.07 -9.20
CA ASP A 95 -6.87 -9.52 -10.56
C ASP A 95 -5.45 -10.15 -10.58
N SER A 96 -4.48 -9.53 -9.90
CA SER A 96 -3.14 -10.09 -9.71
C SER A 96 -3.15 -11.42 -8.95
N LYS A 97 -4.01 -11.56 -7.93
CA LYS A 97 -4.20 -12.82 -7.20
C LYS A 97 -4.67 -13.93 -8.14
N ARG A 98 -5.69 -13.66 -8.97
CA ARG A 98 -6.24 -14.62 -9.93
C ARG A 98 -5.17 -15.05 -10.94
N HIS A 99 -4.46 -14.10 -11.54
CA HIS A 99 -3.38 -14.38 -12.49
C HIS A 99 -2.28 -15.27 -11.87
N ASN A 100 -1.80 -14.93 -10.68
CA ASN A 100 -0.74 -15.68 -10.00
C ASN A 100 -1.20 -17.05 -9.50
N TYR A 101 -2.49 -17.23 -9.22
CA TYR A 101 -3.04 -18.53 -8.87
C TYR A 101 -2.92 -19.51 -10.05
N PHE A 102 -3.31 -19.08 -11.26
CA PHE A 102 -3.16 -19.90 -12.47
C PHE A 102 -1.69 -20.22 -12.80
N ASN A 103 -0.78 -19.28 -12.50
CA ASN A 103 0.67 -19.49 -12.66
C ASN A 103 1.33 -20.23 -11.48
N LYS A 104 0.55 -20.76 -10.52
CA LYS A 104 1.04 -21.50 -9.34
C LYS A 104 2.01 -20.71 -8.43
N ASN A 105 1.99 -19.38 -8.51
CA ASN A 105 2.80 -18.48 -7.69
C ASN A 105 2.14 -18.20 -6.32
N TYR A 106 2.00 -19.24 -5.50
CA TYR A 106 1.19 -19.17 -4.27
C TYR A 106 1.69 -18.17 -3.22
N SER A 107 2.99 -17.87 -3.20
CA SER A 107 3.56 -16.84 -2.30
C SER A 107 3.02 -15.43 -2.65
N ILE A 108 2.86 -15.14 -3.93
CA ILE A 108 2.27 -13.88 -4.42
C ILE A 108 0.76 -13.89 -4.18
N VAL A 109 0.08 -15.01 -4.42
CA VAL A 109 -1.36 -15.18 -4.12
C VAL A 109 -1.66 -14.81 -2.67
N LYS A 110 -0.88 -15.32 -1.72
CA LYS A 110 -1.05 -15.01 -0.28
C LYS A 110 -0.90 -13.51 -0.02
N LYS A 111 0.15 -12.87 -0.54
CA LYS A 111 0.39 -11.42 -0.40
C LYS A 111 -0.75 -10.59 -1.00
N CYS A 112 -1.22 -10.94 -2.20
CA CYS A 112 -2.33 -10.27 -2.86
C CYS A 112 -3.65 -10.45 -2.09
N LYS A 113 -3.91 -11.64 -1.53
CA LYS A 113 -5.09 -11.91 -0.69
C LYS A 113 -5.09 -11.04 0.57
N THR A 114 -3.98 -11.01 1.30
CA THR A 114 -3.83 -10.17 2.51
C THR A 114 -4.08 -8.71 2.19
N ARG A 115 -3.37 -8.16 1.18
CA ARG A 115 -3.56 -6.76 0.77
C ARG A 115 -4.97 -6.46 0.28
N GLN A 116 -5.59 -7.37 -0.46
CA GLN A 116 -6.97 -7.24 -0.92
C GLN A 116 -7.92 -7.10 0.28
N ASN A 117 -7.78 -7.98 1.29
CA ASN A 117 -8.63 -7.97 2.48
C ASN A 117 -8.46 -6.69 3.27
N GLU A 118 -7.22 -6.27 3.56
CA GLU A 118 -6.92 -5.02 4.27
C GLU A 118 -7.57 -3.80 3.61
N LEU A 119 -7.54 -3.73 2.28
CA LEU A 119 -8.15 -2.62 1.54
C LEU A 119 -9.68 -2.67 1.55
N TYR A 120 -10.29 -3.85 1.48
CA TYR A 120 -11.73 -3.96 1.58
C TYR A 120 -12.23 -3.67 3.00
N THR A 121 -11.49 -4.07 4.04
CA THR A 121 -11.77 -3.71 5.43
C THR A 121 -11.77 -2.19 5.58
N LEU A 122 -10.67 -1.52 5.23
CA LEU A 122 -10.58 -0.05 5.32
C LEU A 122 -11.67 0.66 4.50
N LYS A 123 -11.99 0.15 3.31
CA LYS A 123 -13.08 0.67 2.46
C LYS A 123 -14.42 0.57 3.19
N ASN A 124 -14.74 -0.59 3.76
CA ASN A 124 -16.03 -0.83 4.40
C ASN A 124 -16.17 0.01 5.67
N GLU A 125 -15.16 0.04 6.53
CA GLU A 125 -15.12 0.89 7.74
C GLU A 125 -15.31 2.38 7.39
N THR A 126 -14.62 2.84 6.34
CA THR A 126 -14.76 4.22 5.87
C THR A 126 -16.19 4.50 5.38
N ILE A 127 -16.76 3.61 4.56
CA ILE A 127 -18.12 3.80 4.03
C ILE A 127 -19.14 3.81 5.16
N GLU A 128 -19.03 2.89 6.12
CA GLU A 128 -19.90 2.83 7.30
C GLU A 128 -19.84 4.14 8.08
N LYS A 129 -18.64 4.64 8.37
CA LYS A 129 -18.48 5.93 9.04
C LYS A 129 -19.06 7.09 8.21
N MET A 130 -18.83 7.12 6.89
CA MET A 130 -19.39 8.16 6.01
C MET A 130 -20.93 8.11 5.92
N ILE A 131 -21.53 6.92 6.07
CA ILE A 131 -23.00 6.78 6.18
C ILE A 131 -23.46 7.35 7.52
N ASN A 132 -22.80 7.00 8.62
CA ASN A 132 -23.14 7.49 9.97
C ASN A 132 -22.97 9.01 10.10
N ASP A 133 -21.96 9.58 9.44
CA ASP A 133 -21.72 11.02 9.37
C ASP A 133 -22.65 11.74 8.37
N GLY A 134 -23.57 11.03 7.71
CA GLY A 134 -24.56 11.60 6.79
C GLY A 134 -23.99 12.08 5.44
N ILE A 135 -22.78 11.65 5.08
CA ILE A 135 -22.10 12.08 3.85
C ILE A 135 -22.60 11.29 2.65
N LEU A 136 -22.80 9.98 2.80
CA LEU A 136 -23.24 9.09 1.74
C LEU A 136 -24.76 8.88 1.78
N ALA A 137 -25.43 9.07 0.65
CA ALA A 137 -26.87 8.81 0.52
C ALA A 137 -27.13 7.46 -0.14
N LEU A 138 -28.06 6.67 0.42
CA LEU A 138 -28.52 5.45 -0.21
C LEU A 138 -29.36 5.77 -1.45
N LYS A 139 -28.98 5.22 -2.60
CA LYS A 139 -29.71 5.40 -3.87
C LYS A 139 -30.61 4.22 -4.21
N GLY A 140 -30.28 3.03 -3.72
CA GLY A 140 -30.96 1.78 -4.04
C GLY A 140 -30.01 0.59 -3.94
N TYR A 141 -30.34 -0.52 -4.59
CA TYR A 141 -29.50 -1.72 -4.63
C TYR A 141 -29.38 -2.31 -6.05
N HIS A 142 -28.27 -2.97 -6.31
CA HIS A 142 -28.06 -3.81 -7.51
C HIS A 142 -27.93 -5.28 -7.10
N ILE A 143 -28.11 -6.19 -8.06
CA ILE A 143 -27.78 -7.61 -7.89
C ILE A 143 -26.62 -7.96 -8.83
N GLN A 144 -25.61 -8.67 -8.35
CA GLN A 144 -24.48 -9.11 -9.16
C GLN A 144 -24.47 -10.64 -9.33
N HIS A 145 -24.43 -11.10 -10.58
CA HIS A 145 -24.56 -12.53 -10.95
C HIS A 145 -23.23 -13.09 -11.50
N ILE A 146 -22.24 -13.31 -10.63
CA ILE A 146 -20.92 -13.85 -11.04
C ILE A 146 -20.74 -15.32 -10.67
N ASN A 147 -21.42 -15.80 -9.61
CA ASN A 147 -21.55 -17.21 -9.27
C ASN A 147 -22.89 -17.42 -8.53
N GLU A 148 -23.02 -16.74 -7.39
CA GLU A 148 -24.25 -16.61 -6.61
C GLU A 148 -24.69 -15.15 -6.63
N PRO A 149 -26.01 -14.87 -6.54
CA PRO A 149 -26.53 -13.52 -6.54
C PRO A 149 -26.06 -12.77 -5.29
N ALA A 150 -25.25 -11.73 -5.49
CA ALA A 150 -24.81 -10.83 -4.42
C ALA A 150 -25.63 -9.54 -4.46
N TYR A 151 -26.24 -9.18 -3.33
CA TYR A 151 -27.03 -7.96 -3.22
C TYR A 151 -26.13 -6.80 -2.76
N LEU A 152 -26.17 -5.71 -3.49
CA LEU A 152 -25.23 -4.60 -3.34
C LEU A 152 -25.98 -3.29 -3.13
N LEU A 153 -26.04 -2.82 -1.87
CA LEU A 153 -26.53 -1.47 -1.57
C LEU A 153 -25.61 -0.44 -2.23
N TYR A 154 -26.23 0.52 -2.93
CA TYR A 154 -25.53 1.53 -3.72
C TYR A 154 -25.66 2.90 -3.06
N TYR A 155 -24.55 3.35 -2.49
CA TYR A 155 -24.41 4.64 -1.84
C TYR A 155 -23.71 5.63 -2.76
N VAL A 156 -24.16 6.88 -2.74
CA VAL A 156 -23.65 7.93 -3.63
C VAL A 156 -23.31 9.21 -2.89
N TYR A 157 -22.31 9.91 -3.41
CA TYR A 157 -22.02 11.31 -3.10
C TYR A 157 -21.56 12.01 -4.37
N LYS A 158 -22.32 13.02 -4.82
CA LYS A 158 -22.12 13.70 -6.10
C LYS A 158 -21.96 12.68 -7.24
N ASN A 159 -20.79 12.63 -7.86
CA ASN A 159 -20.45 11.73 -8.95
C ASN A 159 -19.83 10.40 -8.46
N TYR A 160 -19.56 10.21 -7.18
CA TYR A 160 -19.00 8.98 -6.63
C TYR A 160 -20.10 8.01 -6.22
N GLY A 161 -19.85 6.72 -6.46
CA GLY A 161 -20.75 5.63 -6.14
C GLY A 161 -20.00 4.45 -5.57
N PHE A 162 -20.54 3.87 -4.51
CA PHE A 162 -19.93 2.78 -3.76
C PHE A 162 -20.96 1.69 -3.47
N HIS A 163 -20.54 0.45 -3.69
CA HIS A 163 -21.33 -0.73 -3.36
C HIS A 163 -20.90 -1.32 -2.02
N VAL A 164 -21.88 -1.64 -1.19
CA VAL A 164 -21.73 -2.39 0.06
C VAL A 164 -22.50 -3.69 -0.08
N LEU A 165 -21.88 -4.82 0.28
CA LEU A 165 -22.54 -6.12 0.24
C LEU A 165 -23.54 -6.20 1.38
N GLU A 166 -24.75 -6.67 1.06
CA GLU A 166 -25.80 -6.89 2.05
C GLU A 166 -26.47 -8.25 1.86
N LYS A 167 -27.06 -8.78 2.93
CA LYS A 167 -27.88 -9.99 2.88
C LYS A 167 -29.24 -9.67 2.26
N LYS A 168 -29.75 -10.60 1.44
CA LYS A 168 -31.05 -10.45 0.78
C LYS A 168 -32.17 -10.13 1.77
N GLU A 169 -32.17 -10.82 2.91
CA GLU A 169 -33.22 -10.74 3.92
C GLU A 169 -33.24 -9.40 4.66
N LEU A 170 -32.15 -8.63 4.60
CA LEU A 170 -32.01 -7.32 5.23
C LEU A 170 -32.35 -6.17 4.27
N ILE A 171 -32.59 -6.46 2.99
CA ILE A 171 -33.02 -5.46 2.03
C ILE A 171 -34.53 -5.36 2.07
N ASP A 172 -35.01 -4.23 2.59
CA ASP A 172 -36.40 -3.84 2.50
C ASP A 172 -36.72 -3.46 1.04
N VAL A 173 -37.21 -4.43 0.27
CA VAL A 173 -37.53 -4.28 -1.16
C VAL A 173 -38.66 -3.27 -1.42
N ASP A 174 -39.49 -2.99 -0.42
CA ASP A 174 -40.58 -2.02 -0.53
C ASP A 174 -40.07 -0.58 -0.35
N ARG A 175 -38.96 -0.41 0.38
CA ARG A 175 -38.38 0.92 0.66
C ARG A 175 -37.13 1.24 -0.15
N ILE A 176 -36.37 0.22 -0.55
CA ILE A 176 -35.09 0.40 -1.23
C ILE A 176 -35.28 0.10 -2.72
N LYS A 177 -35.03 1.13 -3.55
CA LYS A 177 -35.19 1.02 -5.00
C LYS A 177 -34.24 0.00 -5.63
N TYR A 178 -34.78 -0.91 -6.44
CA TYR A 178 -33.98 -1.76 -7.33
C TYR A 178 -33.40 -0.95 -8.50
N LEU A 179 -32.10 -1.08 -8.72
CA LEU A 179 -31.35 -0.31 -9.74
C LEU A 179 -30.91 -1.15 -10.95
N GLY A 180 -31.15 -2.46 -10.93
CA GLY A 180 -30.80 -3.37 -12.02
C GLY A 180 -29.67 -4.35 -11.67
N ASP A 181 -29.34 -5.18 -12.67
CA ASP A 181 -28.35 -6.24 -12.55
C ASP A 181 -26.95 -5.78 -13.00
N ILE A 182 -25.93 -6.37 -12.38
CA ILE A 182 -24.53 -6.24 -12.76
C ILE A 182 -24.05 -7.61 -13.22
N GLU A 183 -23.98 -7.79 -14.54
CA GLU A 183 -23.63 -9.08 -15.16
C GLU A 183 -22.12 -9.35 -15.17
N THR A 184 -21.30 -8.33 -14.94
CA THR A 184 -19.84 -8.44 -15.10
C THR A 184 -19.07 -8.13 -13.81
N ILE A 185 -17.84 -8.64 -13.75
CA ILE A 185 -16.88 -8.24 -12.72
C ILE A 185 -16.58 -6.76 -12.88
N ILE A 186 -16.78 -5.98 -11.80
CA ILE A 186 -16.46 -4.56 -11.82
C ILE A 186 -14.95 -4.37 -12.06
N SER A 187 -14.62 -3.66 -13.14
CA SER A 187 -13.27 -3.45 -13.64
C SER A 187 -12.37 -2.66 -12.66
N ALA A 188 -11.10 -3.06 -12.64
CA ALA A 188 -10.01 -2.39 -11.94
C ALA A 188 -9.44 -1.18 -12.71
N GLU A 189 -9.81 -1.02 -13.99
CA GLU A 189 -9.30 0.06 -14.83
C GLU A 189 -9.78 1.42 -14.33
N PRO A 190 -8.88 2.43 -14.26
CA PRO A 190 -9.27 3.77 -13.87
C PRO A 190 -10.13 4.38 -14.96
N THR A 191 -11.36 4.73 -14.58
CA THR A 191 -12.33 5.46 -15.43
C THR A 191 -12.29 6.96 -15.16
N ARG A 192 -11.47 7.40 -14.21
CA ARG A 192 -11.34 8.79 -13.77
C ARG A 192 -9.89 9.09 -13.43
N LYS A 193 -9.46 10.33 -13.73
CA LYS A 193 -8.20 10.86 -13.24
C LYS A 193 -8.35 11.22 -11.76
N THR A 194 -7.33 10.92 -10.96
CA THR A 194 -7.26 11.25 -9.54
C THR A 194 -5.96 11.97 -9.26
N ASP A 195 -6.01 13.01 -8.45
CA ASP A 195 -4.84 13.78 -8.05
C ASP A 195 -4.25 13.27 -6.73
N ILE A 196 -5.01 12.45 -5.99
CA ILE A 196 -4.53 11.83 -4.76
C ILE A 196 -3.70 10.57 -5.03
N LYS A 197 -2.53 10.46 -4.40
CA LYS A 197 -1.70 9.25 -4.49
C LYS A 197 -2.23 8.17 -3.55
N TYR A 198 -1.95 6.91 -3.88
CA TYR A 198 -2.35 5.76 -3.05
C TYR A 198 -1.94 5.89 -1.57
N THR A 199 -0.71 6.33 -1.29
CA THR A 199 -0.21 6.49 0.08
C THR A 199 -0.94 7.59 0.84
N GLU A 200 -1.34 8.66 0.15
CA GLU A 200 -2.10 9.77 0.73
C GLU A 200 -3.54 9.33 1.00
N ALA A 201 -4.16 8.62 0.06
CA ALA A 201 -5.50 8.04 0.21
C ALA A 201 -5.57 7.10 1.41
N VAL A 202 -4.63 6.16 1.54
CA VAL A 202 -4.61 5.24 2.71
C VAL A 202 -4.41 6.01 4.02
N ALA A 203 -3.52 7.00 4.05
CA ALA A 203 -3.28 7.79 5.25
C ALA A 203 -4.50 8.63 5.65
N LEU A 204 -5.18 9.25 4.67
CA LEU A 204 -6.38 10.05 4.90
C LEU A 204 -7.52 9.19 5.46
N LEU A 205 -7.80 8.05 4.81
CA LEU A 205 -8.88 7.17 5.24
C LEU A 205 -8.62 6.59 6.62
N LYS A 206 -7.39 6.14 6.90
CA LYS A 206 -7.02 5.69 8.24
C LYS A 206 -7.22 6.78 9.30
N LYS A 207 -6.81 8.02 9.01
CA LYS A 207 -7.01 9.16 9.91
C LYS A 207 -8.50 9.43 10.17
N TYR A 208 -9.36 9.21 9.18
CA TYR A 208 -10.79 9.46 9.29
C TYR A 208 -11.54 8.38 10.07
N VAL A 209 -11.13 7.11 9.95
CA VAL A 209 -11.77 5.99 10.69
C VAL A 209 -11.15 5.71 12.06
N SER A 210 -10.01 6.35 12.38
CA SER A 210 -9.41 6.31 13.73
C SER A 210 -10.18 7.20 14.69
#